data_AF-A0A9W9RI35-F1
#
_entry.id   AF-A0A9W9RI35-F1
#
_cell.length_a   1.000
_cell.length_b   1.000
_cell.length_c   1.000
_cell.angle_alpha   90.00
_cell.angle_beta   90.00
_cell.angle_gamma   90.00
#
_symmetry.space_group_name_H-M   'P 1'
#
loop_
_entity.id
_entity.type
_entity.pdbx_description
1 polymer ?
#
loop_
_entity_poly.entity_id
_entity_poly.type
_entity_poly.pdbx_seq_one_letter_code
_entity_poly.pdbx_strand_id
1 'polypeptide(L)' 'MTGHWPYRSPGPFKSLEEMEKYQELIDDLFASKRYPPVDGLAAGPVIQRCWTGEYSDLGALIEDQRWQFENDTISMHS' A
#
# COMPACT_ATOMS: atom_id res chain seq x y z
N MET A 1 -6.58 -6.30 9.34
CA MET A 1 -5.81 -5.09 9.00
C MET A 1 -4.41 -5.54 8.61
N THR A 2 -4.15 -5.71 7.32
CA THR A 2 -2.78 -5.72 6.83
C THR A 2 -2.76 -4.99 5.50
N GLY A 3 -1.74 -4.14 5.37
CA GLY A 3 -1.23 -3.45 4.18
C GLY A 3 0.17 -2.96 4.53
N HIS A 4 0.85 -3.71 5.39
CA HIS A 4 2.10 -3.32 6.03
C HIS A 4 3.22 -4.15 5.43
N TRP A 5 4.29 -3.48 5.05
CA TRP A 5 5.56 -4.10 4.75
C TRP A 5 6.09 -4.93 5.94
N PRO A 6 7.01 -5.88 5.71
CA PRO A 6 7.60 -6.69 6.77
C PRO A 6 7.98 -5.86 7.98
N TYR A 7 7.57 -6.31 9.17
CA TYR A 7 7.82 -5.58 10.40
C TYR A 7 9.33 -5.45 10.66
N ARG A 8 9.84 -4.22 10.70
CA ARG A 8 11.25 -3.93 10.97
C ARG A 8 11.60 -4.08 12.46
N SER A 9 10.84 -3.39 13.32
CA SER A 9 10.95 -3.30 14.79
C SER A 9 10.37 -1.94 15.21
N PRO A 10 9.96 -1.72 16.48
CA PRO A 10 9.39 -0.45 16.90
C PRO A 10 10.49 0.58 17.17
N GLY A 11 10.21 1.85 16.88
CA GLY A 11 11.12 2.97 17.15
C GLY A 11 11.99 3.39 15.96
N PRO A 12 12.86 4.40 16.15
CA PRO A 12 13.73 4.92 15.09
C PRO A 12 14.76 3.88 14.63
N PHE A 13 15.40 4.14 13.49
CA PHE A 13 16.59 3.41 13.06
C PHE A 13 17.71 3.55 14.09
N LYS A 14 18.32 2.43 14.47
CA LYS A 14 19.45 2.39 15.41
C LYS A 14 20.76 2.70 14.71
N SER A 15 20.83 2.48 13.39
CA SER A 15 21.99 2.78 12.55
C SER A 15 21.59 3.04 11.10
N LEU A 16 22.48 3.66 10.32
CA LEU A 16 22.33 3.80 8.88
C LEU A 16 22.29 2.44 8.18
N GLU A 17 23.13 1.50 8.61
CA GLU A 17 23.15 0.13 8.06
C GLU A 17 21.80 -0.58 8.23
N GLU A 18 21.11 -0.39 9.37
CA GLU A 18 19.77 -0.94 9.57
C GLU A 18 18.75 -0.34 8.59
N MET A 19 18.89 0.96 8.30
CA MET A 19 18.03 1.67 7.35
C MET A 19 18.25 1.17 5.92
N GLU A 20 19.51 1.06 5.50
CA GLU A 20 19.89 0.58 4.18
C GLU A 20 19.42 -0.86 3.95
N LYS A 21 19.66 -1.77 4.91
CA LYS A 21 19.18 -3.16 4.80
C LYS A 21 17.66 -3.27 4.72
N TYR A 22 16.94 -2.44 5.47
CA TYR A 22 15.49 -2.43 5.39
C TYR A 22 15.02 -1.88 4.05
N GLN A 23 15.64 -0.81 3.55
CA GLN A 23 15.34 -0.25 2.24
C GLN A 23 15.57 -1.27 1.12
N GLU A 24 16.73 -1.95 1.12
CA GLU A 24 17.06 -3.02 0.16
C GLU A 24 16.00 -4.14 0.19
N LEU A 25 15.57 -4.58 1.38
CA LEU A 25 14.51 -5.58 1.52
C LEU A 25 13.20 -5.12 0.87
N ILE A 26 12.78 -3.87 1.10
CA ILE A 26 11.54 -3.35 0.51
C ILE A 26 11.68 -3.22 -1.00
N ASP A 27 12.81 -2.72 -1.49
CA ASP A 27 13.08 -2.56 -2.92
C ASP A 27 13.08 -3.92 -3.63
N ASP A 28 13.70 -4.95 -3.06
CA ASP A 28 13.70 -6.32 -3.58
C ASP A 28 12.27 -6.90 -3.65
N LEU A 29 11.47 -6.69 -2.60
CA LEU A 29 10.08 -7.12 -2.60
C LEU A 29 9.25 -6.37 -3.65
N PHE A 30 9.47 -5.07 -3.78
CA PHE A 30 8.79 -4.23 -4.76
C PHE A 30 9.14 -4.66 -6.20
N ALA A 31 10.44 -4.86 -6.48
CA ALA A 31 10.93 -5.35 -7.77
C ALA A 31 10.40 -6.75 -8.10
N SER A 32 10.24 -7.59 -7.08
CA SER A 32 9.65 -8.94 -7.20
C SER A 32 8.12 -8.94 -7.28
N LYS A 33 7.46 -7.77 -7.31
CA LYS A 33 6.00 -7.60 -7.27
C LYS A 33 5.35 -8.33 -6.07
N ARG A 34 6.07 -8.43 -4.96
CA ARG A 34 5.63 -9.07 -3.72
C ARG A 34 5.17 -8.02 -2.73
N TYR A 35 3.92 -7.62 -2.88
CA TYR A 35 3.30 -6.60 -2.04
C TYR A 35 2.62 -7.19 -0.81
N PRO A 36 2.49 -6.42 0.28
CA PRO A 36 1.63 -6.81 1.39
C PRO A 36 0.19 -7.06 0.92
N PRO A 37 -0.52 -8.05 1.48
CA PRO A 37 -1.95 -8.18 1.25
C PRO A 37 -2.65 -6.93 1.78
N VAL A 38 -3.59 -6.39 1.01
CA VAL A 38 -4.39 -5.20 1.33
C VAL A 38 -5.86 -5.54 1.60
N ASP A 39 -6.17 -6.83 1.70
CA ASP A 39 -7.52 -7.33 1.93
C ASP A 39 -8.11 -6.75 3.24
N GLY A 40 -9.34 -6.23 3.14
CA GLY A 40 -10.04 -5.62 4.26
C GLY A 40 -9.53 -4.23 4.65
N LEU A 41 -8.67 -3.59 3.85
CA LEU A 41 -8.46 -2.14 3.90
C LEU A 41 -9.45 -1.45 2.98
N ALA A 42 -10.17 -0.43 3.47
CA ALA A 42 -11.11 0.36 2.66
C ALA A 42 -10.42 0.96 1.40
N ALA A 43 -9.20 1.45 1.56
CA ALA A 43 -8.39 1.94 0.43
C ALA A 43 -7.50 0.87 -0.21
N GLY A 44 -7.71 -0.42 0.10
CA GLY A 44 -6.86 -1.52 -0.36
C GLY A 44 -6.69 -1.58 -1.88
N PRO A 45 -7.77 -1.54 -2.68
CA PRO A 45 -7.67 -1.54 -4.14
C PRO A 45 -6.82 -0.38 -4.69
N VAL A 46 -6.94 0.81 -4.10
CA VAL A 46 -6.17 2.00 -4.50
C VAL A 46 -4.69 1.81 -4.18
N ILE A 47 -4.38 1.34 -2.97
CA ILE A 47 -2.99 1.07 -2.53
C ILE A 47 -2.32 0.06 -3.47
N GLN A 48 -3.02 -1.01 -3.84
CA GLN A 48 -2.49 -2.02 -4.75
C GLN A 48 -2.19 -1.43 -6.14
N ARG A 49 -3.12 -0.64 -6.69
CA ARG A 49 -2.96 0.02 -8.00
C ARG A 49 -1.81 1.02 -8.02
N CYS A 50 -1.56 1.71 -6.91
CA CYS A 50 -0.38 2.56 -6.75
C CYS A 50 0.92 1.75 -6.86
N TRP A 51 0.98 0.57 -6.25
CA TRP A 51 2.19 -0.26 -6.27
C TRP A 51 2.43 -0.92 -7.63
N THR A 52 1.37 -1.29 -8.35
CA THR A 52 1.45 -1.91 -9.68
C THR A 52 1.62 -0.88 -10.81
N GLY A 53 1.48 0.42 -10.52
CA GLY A 53 1.62 1.49 -11.49
C GLY A 53 0.43 1.57 -12.46
N GLU A 54 -0.77 1.24 -12.00
CA GLU A 54 -1.98 1.18 -12.84
C GLU A 54 -2.60 2.55 -13.14
N TYR A 55 -2.18 3.61 -12.46
CA TYR A 55 -2.64 4.96 -12.74
C TYR A 55 -1.74 5.68 -13.74
N SER A 56 -2.36 6.29 -14.76
CA SER A 56 -1.66 7.15 -15.73
C SER A 56 -1.20 8.48 -15.13
N ASP A 57 -1.94 8.98 -14.15
CA ASP A 57 -1.75 10.29 -13.53
C ASP A 57 -2.51 10.39 -12.18
N LEU A 58 -2.31 11.52 -11.50
CA LEU A 58 -2.93 11.80 -10.20
C LEU A 58 -4.46 11.94 -10.28
N GLY A 59 -5.01 12.38 -11.41
CA GLY A 59 -6.46 12.50 -11.59
C GLY A 59 -7.14 11.13 -11.54
N ALA A 60 -6.60 10.16 -12.28
CA ALA A 60 -7.09 8.78 -12.28
C ALA A 60 -7.09 8.14 -10.87
N LEU A 61 -6.06 8.44 -10.07
CA LEU A 61 -5.96 8.00 -8.68
C LEU A 61 -7.04 8.62 -7.80
N ILE A 62 -7.23 9.94 -7.87
CA ILE A 62 -8.20 10.67 -7.05
C ILE A 62 -9.63 10.21 -7.37
N GLU A 63 -9.93 10.02 -8.66
CA GLU A 63 -11.24 9.53 -9.09
C GLU A 63 -11.52 8.13 -8.55
N ASP A 64 -10.56 7.21 -8.68
CA ASP A 64 -10.74 5.85 -8.17
C ASP A 64 -10.85 5.82 -6.64
N GLN A 65 -10.04 6.62 -5.93
CA GLN A 65 -10.16 6.76 -4.49
C GLN A 65 -11.58 7.20 -4.10
N ARG A 66 -12.13 8.22 -4.76
CA ARG A 66 -13.50 8.70 -4.50
C ARG A 66 -14.53 7.60 -4.74
N TRP A 67 -14.41 6.86 -5.85
CA TRP A 67 -15.31 5.76 -6.19
C TRP A 67 -15.29 4.62 -5.16
N GLN A 68 -14.11 4.25 -4.63
CA GLN A 68 -14.03 3.21 -3.60
C GLN A 68 -14.78 3.61 -2.32
N PHE A 69 -14.64 4.87 -1.87
CA PHE A 69 -15.35 5.35 -0.67
C PHE A 69 -16.87 5.45 -0.85
N GLU A 70 -17.34 5.86 -2.03
CA GLU A 70 -18.77 5.95 -2.33
C GLU A 70 -19.43 4.56 -2.37
N ASN A 71 -18.76 3.55 -2.93
CA ASN A 71 -19.28 2.18 -3.03
C ASN A 71 -19.25 1.42 -1.69
N ASP A 72 -18.25 1.65 -0.84
CA ASP A 72 -18.21 1.10 0.53
C ASP A 72 -19.41 1.59 1.38
N THR A 73 -19.89 2.81 1.13
CA THR A 73 -21.00 3.42 1.87
C THR A 73 -22.36 2.80 1.50
N ILE A 74 -22.53 2.37 0.25
CA ILE A 74 -23.76 1.72 -0.25
C ILE A 74 -23.85 0.27 0.23
N SER A 75 -22.71 -0.44 0.29
CA SER A 75 -22.65 -1.85 0.73
C SER A 75 -22.98 -2.04 2.22
N MET A 76 -22.77 -1.03 3.06
CA MET A 76 -23.14 -1.10 4.50
C MET A 76 -24.63 -0.80 4.79
N HIS A 77 -25.42 -0.38 3.79
CA HIS A 77 -26.85 -0.06 3.94
C HIS A 77 -27.78 -1.06 3.24
N SER A 78 -27.26 -2.21 2.77
CA SER A 78 -28.01 -3.25 2.07
C SER A 78 -28.15 -4.53 2.88
#